data_AF-A0A2J7VXW1-F1
#
_entry.id   AF-A0A2J7VXW1-F1
#
_cell.length_a   1.000
_cell.length_b   1.000
_cell.length_c   1.000
_cell.angle_alpha   90.00
_cell.angle_beta   90.00
_cell.angle_gamma   90.00
#
_symmetry.space_group_name_H-M   'P 1'
#
loop_
_entity.id
_entity.type
_entity.pdbx_description
1 polymer ?
#
loop_
_entity_poly.entity_id
_entity_poly.type
_entity_poly.pdbx_seq_one_letter_code
_entity_poly.pdbx_strand_id
1 'polypeptide(L)' 'MRDSLTPMDVSFDRWTQLSDAFKQHLSHMKEGDDEARAEAIRLARELDALTRLITRELNTEA' A
#
# COMPACT_ATOMS: atom_id res chain seq x y z
N MET A 1 5.89 -26.23 10.85
CA MET A 1 4.59 -25.86 10.26
C MET A 1 4.90 -24.82 9.18
N ARG A 2 4.51 -25.07 7.93
CA ARG A 2 4.52 -24.01 6.91
C ARG A 2 3.16 -23.35 7.01
N ASP A 3 3.09 -22.20 7.68
CA ASP A 3 1.95 -21.32 7.51
C ASP A 3 1.90 -20.96 6.01
N SER A 4 0.91 -21.53 5.32
CA SER A 4 0.72 -21.25 3.90
C SER A 4 0.11 -19.87 3.85
N LEU A 5 0.94 -18.87 3.55
CA LEU A 5 0.48 -17.51 3.33
C LEU A 5 -0.67 -17.53 2.32
N THR A 6 -1.82 -17.05 2.76
CA THR A 6 -2.96 -16.86 1.87
C THR A 6 -2.64 -15.71 0.90
N PRO A 7 -3.29 -15.66 -0.26
CA PRO A 7 -3.20 -14.50 -1.14
C PRO A 7 -3.50 -13.18 -0.42
N MET A 8 -4.39 -13.22 0.58
CA MET A 8 -4.74 -12.08 1.43
C MET A 8 -3.58 -11.63 2.32
N ASP A 9 -2.83 -12.57 2.92
CA ASP A 9 -1.65 -12.25 3.73
C ASP A 9 -0.57 -11.52 2.90
N VAL A 10 -0.35 -11.96 1.66
CA VAL A 10 0.60 -11.32 0.73
C VAL A 10 0.12 -9.92 0.33
N SER A 11 -1.18 -9.76 0.08
CA SER A 11 -1.78 -8.45 -0.23
C SER A 11 -1.68 -7.48 0.95
N PHE A 12 -1.86 -7.96 2.19
CA PHE A 12 -1.74 -7.16 3.39
C PHE A 12 -0.29 -6.74 3.68
N ASP A 13 0.68 -7.65 3.52
CA ASP A 13 2.11 -7.32 3.63
C ASP A 13 2.52 -6.25 2.62
N ARG A 14 2.07 -6.38 1.37
CA ARG A 14 2.34 -5.38 0.33
C ARG A 14 1.69 -4.04 0.66
N TRP A 15 0.46 -4.04 1.18
CA TRP A 15 -0.23 -2.83 1.62
C TRP A 15 0.55 -2.13 2.73
N THR A 16 1.05 -2.89 3.71
CA THR A 16 1.86 -2.38 4.82
C THR A 16 3.14 -1.70 4.31
N GLN A 17 3.89 -2.37 3.44
CA GLN A 17 5.12 -1.82 2.85
C GLN A 17 4.88 -0.52 2.08
N LEU A 18 3.83 -0.48 1.26
CA LEU A 18 3.45 0.72 0.50
C LEU A 18 3.02 1.87 1.43
N SER A 19 2.33 1.56 2.53
CA SER A 19 1.90 2.55 3.51
C SER A 19 3.07 3.19 4.26
N ASP A 20 4.11 2.41 4.55
CA ASP A 20 5.31 2.92 5.22
C ASP A 20 6.19 3.74 4.27
N ALA A 21 6.36 3.30 3.03
CA ALA A 21 7.03 4.10 1.99
C ALA A 21 6.30 5.44 1.77
N PHE A 22 4.97 5.42 1.73
CA PHE A 22 4.17 6.64 1.58
C PHE A 22 4.40 7.63 2.74
N LYS A 23 4.48 7.15 4.00
CA LYS A 23 4.78 8.00 5.17
C LYS A 23 6.17 8.64 5.09
N GLN A 24 7.17 7.91 4.58
CA GLN A 24 8.52 8.43 4.39
C GLN A 24 8.52 9.60 3.41
N HIS A 25 7.92 9.41 2.22
CA HIS A 25 7.84 10.48 1.21
C HIS A 25 6.97 11.66 1.65
N LEU A 26 5.93 11.43 2.47
CA LEU A 26 5.13 12.51 3.07
C LEU A 26 5.95 13.44 3.96
N SER A 27 6.95 12.90 4.66
CA SER A 27 7.84 13.70 5.51
C SER A 27 8.74 14.60 4.66
N HIS A 28 9.32 14.05 3.59
CA HIS A 28 10.16 14.80 2.63
C HIS A 28 9.38 15.82 1.80
N MET A 29 8.11 15.52 1.46
CA MET A 29 7.25 16.48 0.75
C MET A 29 7.02 17.77 1.55
N LYS A 30 6.97 17.70 2.89
CA LYS A 30 6.84 18.88 3.76
C LYS A 30 8.07 19.78 3.72
N GLU A 31 9.21 19.26 3.27
CA GLU A 31 10.47 19.99 3.12
C GLU A 31 10.59 20.64 1.73
N GLY A 32 9.58 20.48 0.86
CA GLY A 32 9.54 21.08 -0.48
C GLY A 32 10.17 20.22 -1.57
N ASP A 33 10.36 18.92 -1.32
CA ASP A 33 10.88 17.97 -2.30
C ASP A 33 9.79 17.54 -3.30
N ASP A 34 9.91 18.02 -4.54
CA ASP A 34 9.01 17.72 -5.66
C ASP A 34 9.06 16.25 -6.10
N GLU A 35 10.21 15.58 -5.95
CA GLU A 35 10.36 14.16 -6.26
C GLU A 35 9.63 13.31 -5.20
N ALA A 36 9.81 13.66 -3.92
CA ALA A 36 9.05 13.05 -2.84
C ALA A 36 7.53 13.27 -3.01
N ARG A 37 7.10 14.43 -3.52
CA ARG A 37 5.70 14.69 -3.85
C ARG A 37 5.17 13.78 -4.96
N ALA A 38 5.93 13.64 -6.04
CA ALA A 38 5.55 12.76 -7.16
C ALA A 38 5.43 11.31 -6.69
N GLU A 39 6.37 10.85 -5.88
CA GLU A 39 6.41 9.49 -5.36
C GLU A 39 5.29 9.23 -4.34
N ALA A 40 4.99 10.18 -3.47
CA ALA A 40 3.83 10.09 -2.56
C ALA A 40 2.52 9.96 -3.35
N ILE A 41 2.34 10.70 -4.45
CA ILE A 41 1.14 10.57 -5.30
C ILE A 41 1.08 9.20 -5.98
N ARG A 42 2.23 8.68 -6.45
CA ARG A 42 2.32 7.34 -7.06
C ARG A 42 1.91 6.26 -6.05
N LEU A 43 2.48 6.31 -4.84
CA LEU A 43 2.21 5.36 -3.76
C LEU A 43 0.75 5.43 -3.28
N ALA A 44 0.17 6.62 -3.19
CA ALA A 44 -1.25 6.78 -2.83
C ALA A 44 -2.18 6.09 -3.84
N ARG A 45 -1.89 6.17 -5.14
CA ARG A 45 -2.66 5.48 -6.18
C ARG A 45 -2.52 3.97 -6.08
N GLU A 46 -1.31 3.48 -5.81
CA GLU A 46 -1.05 2.05 -5.64
C GLU A 46 -1.77 1.49 -4.39
N LEU A 47 -1.77 2.24 -3.29
CA LEU A 47 -2.52 1.91 -2.07
C LEU A 47 -4.04 1.88 -2.31
N ASP A 48 -4.61 2.84 -3.03
CA ASP A 48 -6.05 2.84 -3.34
C ASP A 48 -6.44 1.63 -4.19
N ALA A 49 -5.66 1.33 -5.24
CA ALA A 49 -5.89 0.16 -6.09
C ALA A 49 -5.84 -1.16 -5.29
N LEU A 50 -4.83 -1.31 -4.43
CA LEU A 50 -4.66 -2.50 -3.59
C LEU A 50 -5.77 -2.62 -2.53
N THR A 51 -6.17 -1.52 -1.91
CA THR A 51 -7.27 -1.49 -0.93
C THR A 51 -8.59 -1.92 -1.58
N ARG A 52 -8.87 -1.48 -2.81
CA ARG A 52 -10.05 -1.91 -3.58
C ARG A 52 -10.00 -3.39 -3.94
N LEU A 53 -8.83 -3.91 -4.30
CA LEU A 53 -8.64 -5.33 -4.60
C LEU A 53 -8.92 -6.19 -3.36
N ILE A 54 -8.27 -5.88 -2.23
CA ILE A 54 -8.47 -6.58 -0.96
C ILE A 54 -9.95 -6.54 -0.54
N THR A 55 -10.58 -5.38 -0.64
CA THR A 55 -12.01 -5.24 -0.31
C THR A 55 -12.89 -6.12 -1.19
N ARG A 56 -12.57 -6.24 -2.49
CA ARG A 56 -13.30 -7.11 -3.41
C ARG A 56 -13.11 -8.59 -3.07
N GLU A 57 -11.88 -8.99 -2.76
CA GLU A 57 -11.56 -10.37 -2.37
C GLU A 57 -12.31 -10.75 -1.09
N LEU A 58 -12.27 -9.90 -0.06
CA LEU A 58 -13.02 -10.08 1.19
C LEU A 58 -14.54 -10.24 0.97
N ASN A 59 -15.13 -9.45 0.07
CA ASN A 59 -16.55 -9.55 -0.26
C ASN A 59 -16.91 -10.75 -1.14
N THR A 60 -15.93 -11.40 -1.76
CA THR A 60 -16.15 -12.60 -2.59
C THR A 60 -16.04 -13.88 -1.76
N GLU A 61 -15.36 -13.82 -0.61
CA GLU A 61 -15.23 -14.91 0.36
C GLU A 61 -16.34 -14.94 1.44
N ALA A 62 -17.20 -13.92 1.50
CA ALA A 62 -18.32 -13.76 2.44
C ALA A 62 -19.64 -14.34 1.89
#